data_AF-A0A9Q8ZFC1-F1
#
_entry.id   AF-A0A9Q8ZFC1-F1
#
_cell.length_a   1.000
_cell.length_b   1.000
_cell.length_c   1.000
_cell.angle_alpha   90.00
_cell.angle_beta   90.00
_cell.angle_gamma   90.00
#
_symmetry.space_group_name_H-M   'P 1'
#
loop_
_entity.id
_entity.type
_entity.pdbx_description
1 polymer ?
#
loop_
_entity_poly.entity_id
_entity_poly.type
_entity_poly.pdbx_seq_one_letter_code
_entity_poly.pdbx_strand_id
1 'polypeptide(L)'
;MFMNNLASNQRESPSARPNAKPHLDTPTRARFFEAIDRRGTATKRSTFKDFNIAPSTGYRLLHERETYGTTADRRSQLRQLKKIETGKGSGRRPKISDEQLQRLLNAPKEVRAQRLQDQLVQAGITHVSQETARRALRDRKDALYRASKAQAITMSPHPSAYTS
;
A
#
# COMPACT_ATOMS: atom_id res chain seq x y z
N MET A 1 -6.20 -23.05 48.56
CA MET A 1 -6.20 -23.48 47.15
C MET A 1 -6.56 -22.28 46.31
N PHE A 2 -5.60 -21.75 45.55
CA PHE A 2 -5.73 -20.47 44.84
C PHE A 2 -6.38 -20.68 43.46
N MET A 3 -7.35 -19.82 43.14
CA MET A 3 -7.98 -19.73 41.82
C MET A 3 -7.12 -18.89 40.88
N ASN A 4 -6.70 -19.47 39.76
CA ASN A 4 -6.02 -18.75 38.67
C ASN A 4 -7.03 -18.39 37.57
N ASN A 5 -7.56 -17.17 37.63
CA ASN A 5 -8.20 -16.51 36.49
C ASN A 5 -7.11 -16.06 35.50
N LEU A 6 -6.96 -16.76 34.38
CA LEU A 6 -6.20 -16.26 33.23
C LEU A 6 -7.01 -15.12 32.58
N ALA A 7 -6.72 -13.89 32.99
CA ALA A 7 -7.16 -12.70 32.29
C ALA A 7 -6.47 -12.63 30.92
N SER A 8 -7.23 -12.93 29.88
CA SER A 8 -6.88 -12.73 28.48
C SER A 8 -6.62 -11.25 28.23
N ASN A 9 -5.35 -10.85 28.29
CA ASN A 9 -4.86 -9.55 27.83
C ASN A 9 -5.13 -9.40 26.32
N GLN A 10 -6.34 -8.97 25.98
CA GLN A 10 -6.68 -8.45 24.66
C GLN A 10 -5.88 -7.15 24.47
N ARG A 11 -4.77 -7.26 23.75
CA ARG A 11 -4.06 -6.09 23.23
C ARG A 11 -4.93 -5.47 22.14
N GLU A 12 -5.81 -4.57 22.56
CA GLU A 12 -6.45 -3.61 21.66
C GLU A 12 -5.34 -2.90 20.86
N SER A 13 -5.40 -3.02 19.54
CA SER A 13 -4.46 -2.33 18.65
C SER A 13 -4.89 -0.86 18.51
N PRO A 14 -4.11 0.14 18.96
CA PRO A 14 -4.46 1.53 18.71
C PRO A 14 -3.81 1.96 17.39
N SER A 15 -4.58 2.01 16.31
CA SER A 15 -4.16 2.80 15.14
C SER A 15 -5.34 3.26 14.28
N ALA A 16 -6.34 3.88 14.91
CA ALA A 16 -7.19 4.84 14.21
C ALA A 16 -6.39 6.15 14.12
N ARG A 17 -5.77 6.41 12.98
CA ARG A 17 -5.16 7.73 12.73
C ARG A 17 -6.26 8.80 12.81
N PRO A 18 -6.17 9.81 13.68
CA PRO A 18 -7.25 10.79 13.91
C PRO A 18 -7.38 11.86 12.80
N ASN A 19 -6.90 11.59 11.59
CA ASN A 19 -6.79 12.60 10.53
C ASN A 19 -7.22 12.10 9.14
N ALA A 20 -8.13 11.12 9.10
CA ALA A 20 -8.83 10.80 7.86
C ALA A 20 -9.84 11.92 7.59
N LYS A 21 -9.45 12.93 6.81
CA LYS A 21 -10.39 13.95 6.30
C LYS A 21 -11.64 13.25 5.76
N PRO A 22 -12.85 13.68 6.13
CA PRO A 22 -14.09 13.05 5.70
C PRO A 22 -14.05 12.94 4.18
N HIS A 23 -14.09 11.70 3.71
CA HIS A 23 -14.04 11.41 2.30
C HIS A 23 -15.34 11.90 1.66
N LEU A 24 -15.26 12.60 0.51
CA LEU A 24 -16.48 12.98 -0.22
C LEU A 24 -17.33 11.75 -0.50
N ASP A 25 -18.52 11.75 0.08
CA ASP A 25 -19.54 10.75 -0.14
C ASP A 25 -20.06 10.82 -1.58
N THR A 26 -20.49 9.68 -2.11
CA THR A 26 -21.05 9.56 -3.47
C THR A 26 -22.16 10.59 -3.77
N PRO A 27 -23.14 10.87 -2.88
CA PRO A 27 -24.13 11.92 -3.13
C PRO A 27 -23.53 13.33 -3.25
N THR A 28 -22.53 13.66 -2.44
CA THR A 28 -21.86 14.98 -2.49
C THR A 28 -21.06 15.15 -3.78
N ARG A 29 -20.44 14.08 -4.25
CA ARG A 29 -19.66 14.07 -5.49
C ARG A 29 -20.54 14.20 -6.74
N ALA A 30 -21.68 13.53 -6.78
CA ALA A 30 -22.65 13.66 -7.87
C ALA A 30 -23.23 15.10 -7.94
N ARG A 31 -23.64 15.67 -6.80
CA ARG A 31 -24.13 17.06 -6.74
C ARG A 31 -23.07 18.07 -7.15
N PHE A 32 -21.80 17.84 -6.81
CA PHE A 32 -20.69 18.68 -7.24
C PHE A 32 -20.58 18.72 -8.77
N PHE A 33 -20.63 17.57 -9.43
CA PHE A 33 -20.54 17.50 -10.88
C PHE A 33 -21.76 18.10 -11.59
N GLU A 34 -22.96 17.86 -11.05
CA GLU A 34 -24.18 18.50 -11.53
C GLU A 34 -24.11 20.03 -11.44
N ALA A 35 -23.55 20.58 -10.34
CA ALA A 35 -23.36 22.02 -10.20
C ALA A 35 -22.37 22.58 -11.22
N ILE A 36 -21.31 21.83 -11.55
CA ILE A 36 -20.35 22.21 -12.60
C ILE A 36 -21.01 22.22 -13.99
N ASP A 37 -21.86 21.24 -14.29
CA ASP A 37 -22.56 21.17 -15.58
C ASP A 37 -23.54 22.32 -15.76
N ARG A 38 -24.28 22.68 -14.70
CA ARG A 38 -25.25 23.79 -14.75
C ARG A 38 -24.59 25.17 -14.85
N ARG A 39 -23.46 25.37 -14.19
CA ARG A 39 -22.82 26.70 -14.06
C ARG A 39 -21.65 26.94 -15.02
N GLY A 40 -21.23 25.90 -15.74
CA GLY A 40 -20.10 25.96 -16.67
C GLY A 40 -18.73 26.06 -16.00
N THR A 41 -17.68 25.87 -16.78
CA THR A 41 -16.28 25.74 -16.30
C THR A 41 -15.68 27.04 -15.77
N ALA A 42 -16.27 28.19 -16.07
CA ALA A 42 -15.82 29.50 -15.59
C ALA A 42 -15.98 29.68 -14.07
N THR A 43 -16.83 28.88 -13.43
CA THR A 43 -17.18 29.00 -12.01
C THR A 43 -16.63 27.85 -11.15
N LYS A 44 -15.60 27.15 -11.63
CA LYS A 44 -14.97 26.00 -10.93
C LYS A 44 -14.56 26.36 -9.49
N ARG A 45 -13.87 27.48 -9.29
CA ARG A 45 -13.36 27.89 -7.96
C ARG A 45 -14.47 28.22 -6.96
N SER A 46 -15.54 28.90 -7.39
CA SER A 46 -16.68 29.18 -6.51
C SER A 46 -17.42 27.89 -6.16
N THR A 47 -17.61 27.01 -7.13
CA THR A 47 -18.26 25.71 -6.92
C THR A 47 -17.45 24.82 -5.96
N PHE A 48 -16.11 24.87 -5.99
CA PHE A 48 -15.30 24.17 -4.98
C PHE A 48 -15.58 24.66 -3.56
N LYS A 49 -15.75 25.97 -3.39
CA LYS A 49 -16.05 26.60 -2.10
C LYS A 49 -17.43 26.19 -1.59
N ASP A 50 -18.45 26.21 -2.47
CA ASP A 50 -19.83 25.84 -2.13
C ASP A 50 -19.95 24.40 -1.61
N PHE A 51 -19.12 23.50 -2.13
CA PHE A 51 -19.09 22.09 -1.74
C PHE A 51 -18.01 21.78 -0.67
N ASN A 52 -17.34 22.80 -0.12
CA ASN A 52 -16.24 22.65 0.83
C ASN A 52 -15.13 21.69 0.33
N ILE A 53 -14.79 21.78 -0.96
CA ILE A 53 -13.78 20.96 -1.63
C ILE A 53 -12.51 21.79 -1.80
N ALA A 54 -11.37 21.28 -1.35
CA ALA A 54 -10.09 21.92 -1.62
C ALA A 54 -9.83 22.00 -3.14
N PRO A 55 -9.28 23.10 -3.69
CA PRO A 55 -9.08 23.26 -5.13
C PRO A 55 -8.31 22.09 -5.78
N SER A 56 -7.27 21.58 -5.13
CA SER A 56 -6.52 20.42 -5.60
C SER A 56 -7.39 19.16 -5.74
N THR A 57 -8.33 18.96 -4.81
CA THR A 57 -9.29 17.87 -4.89
C THR A 57 -10.30 18.15 -6.01
N GLY A 58 -10.83 19.37 -6.11
CA GLY A 58 -11.77 19.77 -7.16
C GLY A 58 -11.23 19.55 -8.57
N TYR A 59 -10.01 20.02 -8.85
CA TYR A 59 -9.36 19.79 -10.15
C TYR A 59 -9.12 18.30 -10.43
N ARG A 60 -8.71 17.52 -9.42
CA ARG A 60 -8.59 16.06 -9.56
C ARG A 60 -9.93 15.41 -9.91
N LEU A 61 -11.03 15.83 -9.29
CA LEU A 61 -12.38 15.31 -9.59
C LEU A 61 -12.78 15.59 -11.04
N LEU A 62 -12.51 16.81 -11.52
CA LEU A 62 -12.81 17.21 -12.90
C LEU A 62 -11.99 16.40 -13.90
N HIS A 63 -10.70 16.21 -13.65
CA HIS A 63 -9.85 15.38 -14.50
C HIS A 63 -10.30 13.90 -14.52
N GLU A 64 -10.73 13.37 -13.37
CA GLU A 64 -11.34 12.03 -13.33
C GLU A 64 -12.63 11.98 -14.17
N ARG A 65 -13.43 13.04 -14.22
CA ARG A 65 -14.64 13.08 -15.03
C ARG A 65 -14.36 13.22 -16.53
N GLU A 66 -13.33 13.97 -16.91
CA GLU A 66 -12.84 14.03 -18.29
C GLU A 66 -12.34 12.66 -18.77
N THR A 67 -11.72 11.87 -17.88
CA THR A 67 -11.15 10.55 -18.21
C THR A 67 -12.22 9.44 -18.21
N TYR A 68 -13.10 9.41 -17.20
CA TYR A 68 -14.01 8.29 -16.91
C TYR A 68 -15.49 8.61 -17.19
N GLY A 69 -15.79 9.81 -17.69
CA GLY A 69 -17.15 10.27 -17.94
C GLY A 69 -18.01 10.31 -16.68
N THR A 70 -19.31 10.07 -16.85
CA THR A 70 -20.32 10.04 -15.77
C THR A 70 -20.05 8.96 -14.72
N THR A 71 -19.24 7.94 -15.04
CA THR A 71 -18.84 6.93 -14.05
C THR A 71 -18.02 7.54 -12.91
N ALA A 72 -17.38 8.69 -13.16
CA ALA A 72 -16.70 9.45 -12.12
C ALA A 72 -17.66 9.91 -11.02
N ASP A 73 -18.96 10.04 -11.25
CA ASP A 73 -19.92 10.52 -10.26
C ASP A 73 -20.10 9.49 -9.13
N ARG A 74 -19.94 8.20 -9.45
CA ARG A 74 -20.08 7.08 -8.50
C ARG A 74 -18.72 6.51 -8.11
N ARG A 75 -18.25 6.86 -6.90
CA ARG A 75 -16.94 6.45 -6.39
C ARG A 75 -16.71 4.93 -6.40
N SER A 76 -17.73 4.12 -6.11
CA SER A 76 -17.63 2.66 -6.13
C SER A 76 -17.34 2.12 -7.53
N GLN A 77 -18.08 2.59 -8.52
CA GLN A 77 -17.91 2.23 -9.93
C GLN A 77 -16.57 2.72 -10.47
N LEU A 78 -16.20 3.97 -10.17
CA LEU A 78 -14.89 4.52 -10.54
C LEU A 78 -13.74 3.69 -9.97
N ARG A 79 -13.85 3.22 -8.72
CA ARG A 79 -12.84 2.34 -8.10
C ARG A 79 -12.76 0.99 -8.78
N GLN A 80 -13.90 0.42 -9.18
CA GLN A 80 -13.94 -0.84 -9.92
C GLN A 80 -13.30 -0.69 -11.31
N LEU A 81 -13.64 0.36 -12.05
CA LEU A 81 -13.02 0.64 -13.36
C LEU A 81 -11.52 0.87 -13.24
N LYS A 82 -11.08 1.74 -12.31
CA LYS A 82 -9.65 1.95 -12.07
C LYS A 82 -8.91 0.66 -11.70
N LYS A 83 -9.56 -0.24 -10.94
CA LYS A 83 -9.02 -1.55 -10.60
C LYS A 83 -8.86 -2.45 -11.83
N ILE A 84 -9.81 -2.43 -12.75
CA ILE A 84 -9.76 -3.18 -14.01
C ILE A 84 -8.64 -2.62 -14.91
N GLU A 85 -8.64 -1.32 -15.18
CA GLU A 85 -7.67 -0.68 -16.08
C GLU A 85 -6.22 -0.77 -15.60
N THR A 86 -5.99 -0.47 -14.31
CA THR A 86 -4.62 -0.38 -13.80
C THR A 86 -4.09 -1.70 -13.28
N GLY A 87 -4.92 -2.76 -13.22
CA GLY A 87 -4.59 -4.03 -12.56
C GLY A 87 -4.24 -3.91 -11.07
N LYS A 88 -4.26 -2.70 -10.51
CA LYS A 88 -3.92 -2.41 -9.12
C LYS A 88 -5.17 -2.58 -8.27
N GLY A 89 -5.47 -3.82 -7.93
CA GLY A 89 -6.40 -4.11 -6.84
C GLY A 89 -5.99 -3.35 -5.58
N SER A 90 -6.88 -2.52 -5.04
CA SER A 90 -6.79 -2.05 -3.65
C SER A 90 -7.09 -3.22 -2.73
N GLY A 91 -6.15 -4.15 -2.66
CA GLY A 91 -6.15 -5.30 -1.78
C GLY A 91 -4.74 -5.50 -1.26
N ARG A 92 -4.61 -6.16 -0.12
CA ARG A 92 -3.31 -6.65 0.35
C ARG A 92 -2.77 -7.52 -0.78
N ARG A 93 -1.62 -7.14 -1.37
CA ARG A 93 -0.97 -7.96 -2.40
C ARG A 93 -0.89 -9.40 -1.89
N PRO A 94 -1.09 -10.43 -2.73
CA PRO A 94 -0.86 -11.80 -2.31
C PRO A 94 0.54 -11.86 -1.71
N LYS A 95 0.59 -12.09 -0.39
CA LYS A 95 1.83 -12.06 0.37
C LYS A 95 2.51 -13.39 0.11
N ILE A 96 3.64 -13.36 -0.59
CA ILE A 96 4.64 -14.40 -0.38
C ILE A 96 5.02 -14.30 1.09
N SER A 97 4.91 -15.39 1.84
CA SER A 97 5.27 -15.38 3.26
C SER A 97 6.78 -15.16 3.41
N ASP A 98 7.20 -14.62 4.55
CA ASP A 98 8.64 -14.43 4.82
C ASP A 98 9.38 -15.77 4.82
N GLU A 99 8.73 -16.84 5.29
CA GLU A 99 9.26 -18.21 5.23
C GLU A 99 9.48 -18.67 3.78
N GLN A 100 8.52 -18.43 2.90
CA GLN A 100 8.62 -18.76 1.48
C GLN A 100 9.73 -17.96 0.79
N LEU A 101 9.87 -16.67 1.11
CA LEU A 101 10.99 -15.85 0.63
C LEU A 101 12.33 -16.37 1.14
N GLN A 102 12.38 -16.81 2.40
CA GLN A 102 13.60 -17.33 3.01
C GLN A 102 14.02 -18.67 2.38
N ARG A 103 13.05 -19.54 2.04
CA ARG A 103 13.32 -20.78 1.27
C ARG A 103 13.93 -20.48 -0.10
N LEU A 104 13.42 -19.47 -0.81
CA LEU A 104 13.98 -19.05 -2.10
C LEU A 104 15.39 -18.46 -1.96
N LEU A 105 15.64 -17.66 -0.91
CA LEU A 105 16.95 -17.04 -0.69
C LEU A 105 18.01 -18.07 -0.28
N ASN A 106 17.61 -19.07 0.51
CA ASN A 106 18.48 -20.14 1.01
C ASN A 106 18.49 -21.36 0.09
N ALA A 107 17.90 -21.27 -1.10
CA ALA A 107 17.82 -22.40 -2.01
C ALA A 107 19.22 -22.88 -2.45
N PRO A 108 19.39 -24.20 -2.67
CA PRO A 108 20.62 -24.78 -3.20
C PRO A 108 21.08 -24.07 -4.49
N LYS A 109 22.39 -24.08 -4.76
CA LYS A 109 22.96 -23.39 -5.93
C LYS A 109 22.33 -23.89 -7.25
N GLU A 110 22.04 -25.18 -7.32
CA GLU A 110 21.37 -25.84 -8.45
C GLU A 110 19.98 -25.24 -8.72
N VAL A 111 19.18 -25.07 -7.67
CA VAL A 111 17.84 -24.46 -7.75
C VAL A 111 17.94 -22.99 -8.13
N ARG A 112 18.89 -22.24 -7.56
CA ARG A 112 19.09 -20.81 -7.89
C ARG A 112 19.51 -20.57 -9.34
N ALA A 113 20.11 -21.56 -10.00
CA ALA A 113 20.48 -21.49 -11.41
C ALA A 113 19.30 -21.73 -12.37
N GLN A 114 18.18 -22.30 -11.89
CA GLN A 114 16.97 -22.53 -12.69
C GLN A 114 16.22 -21.23 -12.96
N ARG A 115 15.22 -21.28 -13.86
CA ARG A 115 14.36 -20.13 -14.10
C ARG A 115 13.56 -19.82 -12.83
N LEU A 116 13.30 -18.54 -12.59
CA LEU A 116 12.56 -18.11 -11.39
C LEU A 116 11.19 -18.79 -11.27
N GLN A 117 10.52 -19.07 -12.39
CA GLN A 117 9.25 -19.80 -12.38
C GLN A 117 9.39 -21.18 -11.71
N ASP A 118 10.45 -21.92 -12.06
CA ASP A 118 10.69 -23.27 -11.57
C ASP A 118 11.04 -23.23 -10.08
N GLN A 119 11.85 -22.26 -9.67
CA GLN A 119 12.16 -21.99 -8.26
C GLN A 119 10.90 -21.69 -7.44
N LEU A 120 9.97 -20.91 -7.99
CA LEU A 120 8.72 -20.57 -7.33
C LEU A 120 7.83 -21.80 -7.18
N VAL A 121 7.70 -22.63 -8.22
CA VAL A 121 6.96 -23.89 -8.16
C VAL A 121 7.54 -24.82 -7.10
N GLN A 122 8.86 -24.99 -7.07
CA GLN A 122 9.55 -25.83 -6.09
C GLN A 122 9.41 -25.30 -4.66
N ALA A 123 9.29 -23.99 -4.48
CA ALA A 123 9.01 -23.34 -3.20
C ALA A 123 7.52 -23.34 -2.81
N GLY A 124 6.64 -23.94 -3.62
CA GLY A 124 5.19 -23.97 -3.38
C GLY A 124 4.49 -22.63 -3.64
N ILE A 125 5.09 -21.74 -4.42
CA ILE A 125 4.54 -20.43 -4.80
C ILE A 125 4.02 -20.51 -6.24
N THR A 126 2.76 -20.89 -6.42
CA THR A 126 2.14 -21.03 -7.76
C THR A 126 1.20 -19.86 -8.10
N HIS A 127 0.74 -19.12 -7.11
CA HIS A 127 -0.31 -18.10 -7.27
C HIS A 127 0.21 -16.67 -7.48
N VAL A 128 1.52 -16.49 -7.66
CA VAL A 128 2.16 -15.15 -7.67
C VAL A 128 2.90 -14.94 -8.99
N SER A 129 2.77 -13.75 -9.58
CA SER A 129 3.51 -13.41 -10.79
C SER A 129 5.02 -13.33 -10.53
N GLN A 130 5.83 -13.70 -11.52
CA GLN A 130 7.30 -13.63 -11.41
C GLN A 130 7.78 -12.23 -11.03
N GLU A 131 7.16 -11.18 -11.55
CA GLU A 131 7.53 -9.80 -11.23
C GLU A 131 7.29 -9.46 -9.76
N THR A 132 6.17 -9.93 -9.20
CA THR A 132 5.86 -9.77 -7.78
C THR A 132 6.89 -10.50 -6.92
N ALA A 133 7.28 -11.72 -7.31
CA ALA A 133 8.32 -12.48 -6.64
C ALA A 133 9.70 -11.79 -6.71
N ARG A 134 10.10 -11.27 -7.87
CA ARG A 134 11.36 -10.52 -8.04
C ARG A 134 11.42 -9.30 -7.13
N ARG A 135 10.33 -8.54 -7.07
CA ARG A 135 10.24 -7.36 -6.22
C ARG A 135 10.34 -7.76 -4.74
N ALA A 136 9.60 -8.77 -4.30
CA ALA A 136 9.62 -9.24 -2.93
C ALA A 136 11.02 -9.74 -2.50
N LEU A 137 11.71 -10.48 -3.37
CA LEU A 137 13.10 -10.91 -3.14
C LEU A 137 14.06 -9.73 -3.03
N ARG A 138 13.90 -8.70 -3.89
CA ARG A 138 14.72 -7.48 -3.83
C ARG A 138 14.50 -6.74 -2.51
N ASP A 139 13.25 -6.46 -2.16
CA ASP A 139 12.89 -5.74 -0.94
C ASP A 139 13.43 -6.47 0.31
N ARG A 140 13.36 -7.81 0.33
CA ARG A 140 13.92 -8.62 1.43
C ARG A 140 15.44 -8.58 1.49
N LYS A 141 16.13 -8.66 0.35
CA LYS A 141 17.61 -8.53 0.29
C LYS A 141 18.05 -7.15 0.78
N ASP A 142 17.37 -6.10 0.35
CA ASP A 142 17.65 -4.73 0.78
C ASP A 142 17.45 -4.57 2.29
N ALA A 143 16.40 -5.18 2.85
CA ALA A 143 16.17 -5.19 4.30
C ALA A 143 17.29 -5.91 5.07
N LEU A 144 17.72 -7.08 4.60
CA LEU A 144 18.83 -7.84 5.20
C LEU A 144 20.15 -7.06 5.12
N TYR A 145 20.43 -6.42 3.99
CA TYR A 145 21.61 -5.58 3.80
C TYR A 145 21.61 -4.37 4.75
N ARG A 146 20.46 -3.69 4.91
CA ARG A 146 20.35 -2.57 5.86
C ARG A 146 20.54 -3.04 7.30
N ALA A 147 19.99 -4.20 7.66
CA ALA A 147 20.16 -4.78 8.98
C ALA A 147 21.63 -5.13 9.27
N SER A 148 22.35 -5.74 8.33
CA SER A 148 23.77 -6.06 8.50
C SER A 148 24.64 -4.80 8.60
N LYS A 149 24.34 -3.75 7.82
CA LYS A 149 25.03 -2.45 7.93
C LYS A 149 24.78 -1.77 9.28
N ALA A 150 23.56 -1.81 9.81
CA ALA A 150 23.25 -1.26 11.13
C ALA A 150 24.00 -2.02 12.26
N GLN A 151 24.16 -3.34 12.12
CA GLN A 151 24.97 -4.15 13.04
C GLN A 151 26.47 -3.80 12.96
N ALA A 152 27.01 -3.56 11.76
CA ALA A 152 28.41 -3.14 11.59
C ALA A 152 28.71 -1.78 12.26
N ILE A 153 27.75 -0.86 12.24
CA ILE A 153 27.88 0.46 12.89
C ILE A 153 27.90 0.31 14.43
N THR A 154 27.14 -0.63 14.98
CA THR A 154 27.03 -0.83 16.44
C THR A 154 28.16 -1.67 17.04
N MET A 155 28.84 -2.51 16.24
CA MET A 155 30.00 -3.30 16.67
C MET A 155 31.36 -2.64 16.36
N SER A 156 31.35 -1.41 15.87
CA SER A 156 32.59 -0.63 15.73
C SER A 156 33.14 -0.35 17.14
N PRO A 157 34.33 -0.84 17.51
CA PRO A 157 34.89 -0.58 18.82
C PRO A 157 35.09 0.94 18.95
N HIS A 158 34.47 1.54 19.96
CA HIS A 158 34.85 2.87 20.40
C HIS A 158 36.36 2.84 20.62
N PRO A 159 37.17 3.70 19.97
CA PRO A 159 38.54 3.88 20.40
C PRO A 159 38.46 4.35 21.86
N SER A 160 38.92 3.51 22.77
CA SER A 160 39.03 3.81 24.19
C SER A 160 39.96 5.02 24.31
N ALA A 161 39.35 6.19 24.40
CA ALA A 161 40.05 7.44 24.60
C ALA A 161 40.38 7.54 26.09
N TYR A 162 41.69 7.47 26.38
CA TYR A 162 42.36 8.01 27.56
C TYR A 162 42.00 7.45 28.95
N THR A 163 42.84 6.53 29.40
CA THR A 163 43.50 6.56 30.73
C THR A 163 44.88 5.92 30.50
N SER A 164 46.03 6.49 30.83
CA SER A 164 46.43 7.52 31.81
C SER A 164 47.62 8.31 31.28
#